data_AF-A0A7L4QV66-F1
#
_entry.id   AF-A0A7L4QV66-F1
#
_cell.length_a   1.000
_cell.length_b   1.000
_cell.length_c   1.000
_cell.angle_alpha   90.00
_cell.angle_beta   90.00
_cell.angle_gamma   90.00
#
_symmetry.space_group_name_H-M   'P 1'
#
loop_
_entity.id
_entity.type
_entity.pdbx_description
1 polymer ?
#
loop_
_entity_poly.entity_id
_entity_poly.type
_entity_poly.pdbx_seq_one_letter_code
_entity_poly.pdbx_strand_id
1 'polypeptide(L)'
;QYLAHVPPSIPNRHIDHGAVLETGDIIAIEPFATDGAGVISDGALTEIFSLVGNKPIRLPAARKVLKEIEPYRTLPFARRWLTSDKLDYSLMQLEKAGIITSYPVLKEIEGGMVSQAEHTVIVTDDGCEITTK
;
A
#
# COMPACT_ATOMS: atom_id res chain seq x y z
N GLN A 1 -4.73 -11.60 9.59
CA GLN A 1 -3.52 -11.61 8.74
C GLN A 1 -2.94 -10.20 8.67
N TYR A 2 -1.68 -10.01 8.28
CA TYR A 2 -1.01 -8.68 8.18
C TYR A 2 -0.72 -8.31 6.71
N LEU A 3 -1.59 -8.71 5.79
CA LEU A 3 -1.44 -8.41 4.37
C LEU A 3 -2.54 -7.43 3.99
N ALA A 4 -2.16 -6.21 3.59
CA ALA A 4 -3.12 -5.19 3.18
C ALA A 4 -3.66 -5.43 1.77
N HIS A 5 -2.83 -5.99 0.88
CA HIS A 5 -3.22 -6.32 -0.49
C HIS A 5 -3.10 -7.83 -0.70
N VAL A 6 -4.25 -8.47 -0.95
CA VAL A 6 -4.36 -9.87 -1.33
C VAL A 6 -5.25 -9.98 -2.56
N PRO A 7 -5.05 -10.98 -3.44
CA PRO A 7 -6.00 -11.28 -4.49
C PRO A 7 -7.40 -11.59 -3.93
N PRO A 8 -8.48 -11.34 -4.70
CA PRO A 8 -8.48 -10.74 -6.03
C PRO A 8 -8.47 -9.20 -6.00
N SER A 9 -7.90 -8.58 -7.03
CA SER A 9 -8.09 -7.14 -7.27
C SER A 9 -9.48 -6.87 -7.84
N ILE A 10 -10.17 -5.86 -7.32
CA ILE A 10 -11.47 -5.41 -7.83
C ILE A 10 -11.26 -4.18 -8.74
N PRO A 11 -11.34 -4.33 -10.08
CA PRO A 11 -11.08 -3.23 -11.00
C PRO A 11 -12.21 -2.18 -10.95
N ASN A 12 -11.87 -0.89 -11.14
CA ASN A 12 -12.87 0.18 -11.30
C ASN A 12 -13.39 0.33 -12.74
N ARG A 13 -13.20 -0.70 -13.58
CA ARG A 13 -13.70 -0.75 -14.96
C ARG A 13 -14.11 -2.18 -15.32
N HIS A 14 -14.96 -2.31 -16.32
CA HIS A 14 -15.30 -3.62 -16.86
C HIS A 14 -14.05 -4.33 -17.40
N ILE A 15 -13.93 -5.62 -17.08
CA ILE A 15 -12.95 -6.55 -17.64
C ILE A 15 -13.65 -7.86 -17.98
N ASP A 16 -13.21 -8.55 -19.03
CA ASP A 16 -13.89 -9.74 -19.54
C ASP A 16 -13.66 -11.00 -18.70
N HIS A 17 -12.68 -10.96 -17.78
CA HIS A 17 -12.28 -12.08 -16.93
C HIS A 17 -12.04 -11.60 -15.50
N GLY A 18 -12.44 -12.37 -14.50
CA GLY A 18 -12.28 -12.01 -13.09
C GLY A 18 -12.27 -13.24 -12.18
N ALA A 19 -12.16 -13.01 -10.88
CA ALA A 19 -12.30 -14.04 -9.86
C ALA A 19 -13.76 -14.14 -9.42
N VAL A 20 -14.19 -15.36 -9.06
CA VAL A 20 -15.45 -15.57 -8.33
C VAL A 20 -15.15 -15.30 -6.86
N LEU A 21 -15.96 -14.44 -6.23
CA LEU A 21 -15.84 -14.16 -4.81
C LEU A 21 -16.46 -15.30 -4.00
N GLU A 22 -15.82 -15.66 -2.88
CA GLU A 22 -16.24 -16.74 -2.00
C GLU A 22 -16.73 -16.20 -0.66
N THR A 23 -17.67 -16.91 -0.04
CA THR A 23 -18.12 -16.58 1.32
C THR A 23 -16.92 -16.52 2.28
N GLY A 24 -16.82 -15.42 3.01
CA GLY A 24 -15.71 -15.14 3.93
C GLY A 24 -14.58 -14.29 3.34
N ASP A 25 -14.60 -14.00 2.04
CA ASP A 25 -13.66 -13.04 1.44
C ASP A 25 -13.82 -11.65 2.09
N ILE A 26 -12.69 -11.02 2.41
CA ILE A 26 -12.63 -9.66 2.95
C ILE A 26 -12.01 -8.77 1.88
N ILE A 27 -12.78 -7.80 1.40
CA ILE A 27 -12.46 -7.05 0.19
C ILE A 27 -12.58 -5.55 0.47
N ALA A 28 -11.58 -4.80 0.03
CA ALA A 28 -11.68 -3.36 -0.12
C ALA A 28 -12.32 -3.02 -1.47
N ILE A 29 -13.42 -2.28 -1.44
CA ILE A 29 -14.06 -1.71 -2.63
C ILE A 29 -13.72 -0.23 -2.64
N GLU A 30 -12.77 0.16 -3.49
CA GLU A 30 -12.16 1.49 -3.54
C GLU A 30 -12.27 2.11 -4.94
N PRO A 31 -13.44 2.64 -5.34
CA PRO A 31 -13.57 3.39 -6.59
C PRO A 31 -12.77 4.71 -6.56
N PHE A 32 -11.97 4.92 -7.60
CA PHE A 32 -11.39 6.21 -7.95
C PHE A 32 -12.09 6.78 -9.20
N ALA A 33 -12.37 8.08 -9.18
CA ALA A 33 -12.92 8.81 -10.33
C ALA A 33 -12.12 10.10 -10.57
N THR A 34 -11.90 10.46 -11.83
CA THR A 34 -11.15 11.66 -12.22
C THR A 34 -11.78 12.37 -13.41
N ASP A 35 -11.52 13.67 -13.53
CA ASP A 35 -11.80 14.47 -14.73
C ASP A 35 -10.63 14.53 -15.73
N GLY A 36 -9.53 13.83 -15.44
CA GLY A 36 -8.38 13.65 -16.34
C GLY A 36 -8.44 12.38 -17.19
N ALA A 37 -7.26 11.84 -17.53
CA ALA A 37 -7.10 10.68 -18.41
C ALA A 37 -7.50 9.33 -17.78
N GLY A 38 -7.67 9.26 -16.46
CA GLY A 38 -7.98 8.01 -15.77
C GLY A 38 -6.77 7.08 -15.64
N VAL A 39 -5.56 7.62 -15.74
CA VAL A 39 -4.30 6.89 -15.63
C VAL A 39 -3.43 7.57 -14.58
N ILE A 40 -2.73 6.75 -13.80
CA ILE A 40 -1.81 7.21 -12.76
C ILE A 40 -0.36 6.95 -13.12
N SER A 41 0.54 7.72 -12.52
CA SER A 41 1.98 7.52 -12.56
C SER A 41 2.60 7.79 -11.19
N ASP A 42 3.77 7.19 -10.95
CA ASP A 42 4.53 7.45 -9.73
C ASP A 42 5.09 8.88 -9.72
N GLY A 43 4.83 9.59 -8.63
CA GLY A 43 5.43 10.88 -8.33
C GLY A 43 6.82 10.76 -7.71
N ALA A 44 7.52 11.89 -7.63
CA ALA A 44 8.86 11.94 -7.03
C ALA A 44 8.89 11.85 -5.49
N LEU A 45 7.74 12.02 -4.83
CA LEU A 45 7.63 12.02 -3.37
C LEU A 45 7.25 10.63 -2.89
N THR A 46 7.98 10.11 -1.91
CA THR A 46 7.70 8.82 -1.27
C THR A 46 7.70 8.99 0.25
N GLU A 47 6.56 8.71 0.87
CA GLU A 47 6.39 8.83 2.32
C GLU A 47 5.90 7.51 2.96
N ILE A 48 5.52 6.51 2.15
CA ILE A 48 4.98 5.24 2.61
C ILE A 48 5.89 4.10 2.12
N PHE A 49 6.13 3.13 3.01
CA PHE A 49 6.99 1.98 2.77
C PHE A 49 6.39 0.73 3.42
N SER A 50 6.84 -0.46 3.05
CA SER A 50 6.51 -1.71 3.76
C SER A 50 7.74 -2.59 3.90
N LEU A 51 7.82 -3.36 4.99
CA LEU A 51 8.85 -4.40 5.16
C LEU A 51 8.47 -5.63 4.31
N VAL A 52 9.37 -6.03 3.42
CA VAL A 52 9.17 -7.15 2.48
C VAL A 52 10.22 -8.25 2.64
N GLY A 53 11.27 -8.00 3.42
CA GLY A 53 12.32 -8.98 3.66
C GLY A 53 13.01 -8.74 5.00
N ASN A 54 13.75 -9.76 5.45
CA ASN A 54 14.59 -9.66 6.64
C ASN A 54 16.02 -10.07 6.27
N LYS A 55 16.92 -9.09 6.21
CA LYS A 55 18.34 -9.31 5.90
C LYS A 55 19.21 -8.48 6.83
N PRO A 56 20.41 -8.96 7.19
CA PRO A 56 21.32 -8.20 8.03
C PRO A 56 21.84 -6.95 7.29
N ILE A 57 21.70 -5.78 7.93
CA ILE A 57 22.21 -4.50 7.43
C ILE A 57 23.42 -4.05 8.27
N ARG A 58 24.52 -3.67 7.60
CA ARG A 58 25.78 -3.29 8.29
C ARG A 58 25.74 -1.88 8.86
N LEU A 59 25.07 -0.96 8.18
CA LEU A 59 24.98 0.45 8.55
C LEU A 59 24.22 0.62 9.88
N PRO A 60 24.83 1.18 10.94
CA PRO A 60 24.18 1.32 12.24
C PRO A 60 22.90 2.16 12.20
N ALA A 61 22.87 3.24 11.42
CA ALA A 61 21.69 4.09 11.26
C ALA A 61 20.51 3.33 10.64
N ALA A 62 20.76 2.56 9.58
CA ALA A 62 19.73 1.71 8.97
C ALA A 62 19.27 0.57 9.89
N ARG A 63 20.16 0.00 10.72
CA ARG A 63 19.73 -0.97 11.76
C ARG A 63 18.78 -0.32 12.77
N LYS A 64 19.04 0.92 13.19
CA LYS A 64 18.16 1.63 14.13
C LYS A 64 16.77 1.82 13.51
N VAL A 65 16.74 2.29 12.26
CA VAL A 65 15.48 2.47 11.51
C VAL A 65 14.76 1.13 11.30
N LEU A 66 15.47 0.05 10.97
CA LEU A 66 14.87 -1.28 10.83
C LEU A 66 14.20 -1.76 12.13
N LYS A 67 14.81 -1.52 13.29
CA LYS A 67 14.19 -1.82 14.59
C LYS A 67 12.93 -1.01 14.87
N GLU A 68 12.87 0.24 14.42
CA GLU A 68 11.65 1.07 14.49
C GLU A 68 10.55 0.52 13.55
N ILE A 69 10.94 -0.13 12.44
CA ILE A 69 10.02 -0.67 11.42
C ILE A 69 9.48 -2.07 11.78
N GLU A 70 10.29 -2.92 12.42
CA GLU A 70 9.97 -4.32 12.76
C GLU A 70 8.56 -4.53 13.37
N PRO A 71 8.05 -3.67 14.29
CA PRO A 71 6.71 -3.81 14.85
C PRO A 71 5.57 -3.76 13.82
N TYR A 72 5.74 -3.06 12.69
CA TYR A 72 4.73 -2.96 11.63
C TYR A 72 4.59 -4.25 10.82
N ARG A 73 5.54 -5.18 10.96
CA ARG A 73 5.57 -6.45 10.19
C ARG A 73 5.43 -6.12 8.70
N THR A 74 4.49 -6.74 8.01
CA THR A 74 4.23 -6.52 6.57
C THR A 74 3.23 -5.38 6.29
N LEU A 75 2.74 -4.67 7.32
CA LEU A 75 1.87 -3.52 7.10
C LEU A 75 2.68 -2.29 6.66
N PRO A 76 2.08 -1.39 5.86
CA PRO A 76 2.72 -0.13 5.51
C PRO A 76 3.03 0.73 6.74
N PHE A 77 4.13 1.47 6.66
CA PHE A 77 4.55 2.48 7.63
C PHE A 77 4.89 3.79 6.95
N ALA A 78 4.66 4.89 7.67
CA ALA A 78 4.94 6.22 7.16
C ALA A 78 6.33 6.70 7.62
N ARG A 79 7.05 7.39 6.74
CA ARG A 79 8.35 8.04 7.03
C ARG A 79 8.27 8.93 8.28
N ARG A 80 7.18 9.69 8.44
CA ARG A 80 6.92 10.56 9.60
C ARG A 80 6.86 9.85 10.97
N TRP A 81 6.75 8.52 11.02
CA TRP A 81 6.75 7.77 12.27
C TRP A 81 8.15 7.45 12.78
N LEU A 82 9.17 7.67 11.95
CA LEU A 82 10.55 7.30 12.22
C LEU A 82 11.35 8.51 12.73
N THR A 83 12.29 8.26 13.63
CA THR A 83 12.93 9.32 14.44
C THR A 83 14.42 9.55 14.14
N SER A 84 14.94 9.00 13.04
CA SER A 84 16.38 9.03 12.72
C SER A 84 16.82 10.33 12.03
N ASP A 85 17.92 10.93 12.48
CA ASP A 85 18.55 12.11 11.83
C ASP A 85 19.13 11.81 10.44
N LYS A 86 19.31 10.52 10.10
CA LYS A 86 19.82 10.04 8.81
C LYS A 86 18.77 9.20 8.08
N LEU A 87 17.50 9.58 8.22
CA LEU A 87 16.36 8.77 7.79
C LEU A 87 16.39 8.46 6.30
N ASP A 88 16.51 9.46 5.43
CA ASP A 88 16.41 9.27 3.98
C ASP A 88 17.52 8.34 3.45
N TYR A 89 18.76 8.54 3.92
CA TYR A 89 19.87 7.65 3.57
C TYR A 89 19.65 6.23 4.12
N SER A 90 19.08 6.10 5.31
CA SER A 90 18.79 4.79 5.92
C SER A 90 17.70 4.04 5.15
N LEU A 91 16.60 4.70 4.80
CA LEU A 91 15.52 4.14 3.98
C LEU A 91 16.04 3.71 2.61
N MET A 92 16.82 4.55 1.93
CA MET A 92 17.45 4.20 0.64
C MET A 92 18.32 2.94 0.75
N GLN A 93 19.09 2.77 1.84
CA GLN A 93 19.91 1.57 2.02
C GLN A 93 19.08 0.31 2.30
N LEU A 94 18.00 0.45 3.07
CA LEU A 94 17.08 -0.67 3.32
C LEU A 94 16.34 -1.09 2.05
N GLU A 95 15.92 -0.13 1.23
CA GLU A 95 15.27 -0.37 -0.07
C GLU A 95 16.24 -1.03 -1.06
N LYS A 96 17.47 -0.50 -1.20
CA LYS A 96 18.52 -1.12 -2.03
C LYS A 96 18.86 -2.54 -1.60
N ALA A 97 18.72 -2.87 -0.31
CA ALA A 97 18.91 -4.21 0.20
C ALA A 97 17.71 -5.15 -0.05
N GLY A 98 16.58 -4.62 -0.55
CA GLY A 98 15.32 -5.33 -0.72
C GLY A 98 14.70 -5.75 0.63
N ILE A 99 14.93 -4.97 1.68
CA ILE A 99 14.35 -5.18 3.01
C ILE A 99 13.00 -4.48 3.08
N ILE A 100 12.90 -3.30 2.48
CA ILE A 100 11.65 -2.54 2.35
C ILE A 100 11.32 -2.31 0.87
N THR A 101 10.05 -2.05 0.58
CA THR A 101 9.57 -1.49 -0.68
C THR A 101 8.97 -0.11 -0.42
N SER A 102 9.05 0.80 -1.39
CA SER A 102 8.43 2.11 -1.36
C SER A 102 7.07 2.12 -2.06
N TYR A 103 6.22 3.06 -1.66
CA TYR A 103 4.96 3.41 -2.31
C TYR A 103 4.99 4.92 -2.60
N PRO A 104 5.44 5.32 -3.81
CA PRO A 104 5.44 6.71 -4.22
C PRO A 104 4.01 7.28 -4.25
N VAL A 105 3.91 8.62 -4.15
CA VAL A 105 2.64 9.31 -4.39
C VAL A 105 2.17 9.03 -5.80
N LEU A 106 0.97 8.47 -5.95
CA LEU A 106 0.33 8.25 -7.24
C LEU A 106 -0.32 9.55 -7.72
N LYS A 107 -0.03 9.95 -8.96
CA LYS A 107 -0.56 11.17 -9.57
C LYS A 107 -1.30 10.85 -10.86
N GLU A 108 -2.45 11.49 -11.05
CA GLU A 108 -3.14 11.53 -12.34
C GLU A 108 -2.24 12.21 -13.38
N ILE A 109 -2.12 11.62 -14.57
CA ILE A 109 -1.08 11.99 -15.55
C ILE A 109 -1.31 13.35 -16.24
N GLU A 110 -2.55 13.82 -16.31
CA GLU A 110 -2.93 15.12 -16.88
C GLU A 110 -3.14 16.19 -15.78
N GLY A 111 -2.96 15.81 -14.52
CA GLY A 111 -3.21 16.70 -13.38
C GLY A 111 -4.69 16.87 -13.05
N GLY A 112 -5.55 15.96 -13.53
CA GLY A 112 -6.97 15.93 -13.21
C GLY A 112 -7.23 15.77 -11.71
N MET A 113 -8.36 16.29 -11.26
CA MET A 113 -8.85 16.10 -9.90
C MET A 113 -9.32 14.66 -9.71
N VAL A 114 -8.79 14.01 -8.67
CA VAL A 114 -9.19 12.65 -8.30
C VAL A 114 -10.08 12.67 -7.06
N SER A 115 -11.17 11.90 -7.11
CA SER A 115 -12.00 11.58 -5.96
C SER A 115 -11.94 10.08 -5.69
N GLN A 116 -12.10 9.69 -4.41
CA GLN A 116 -12.12 8.31 -3.98
C GLN A 116 -13.14 8.12 -2.86
N ALA A 117 -13.75 6.95 -2.82
CA ALA A 117 -14.48 6.42 -1.67
C ALA A 117 -14.03 4.98 -1.45
N GLU A 118 -14.11 4.48 -0.21
CA GLU A 118 -13.71 3.11 0.09
C GLU A 118 -14.56 2.52 1.21
N HIS A 119 -14.96 1.26 1.02
CA HIS A 119 -15.50 0.42 2.08
C HIS A 119 -14.81 -0.94 2.12
N THR A 120 -14.70 -1.50 3.32
CA THR A 120 -14.31 -2.90 3.51
C THR A 120 -15.55 -3.75 3.72
N VAL A 121 -15.70 -4.80 2.91
CA VAL A 121 -16.84 -5.72 2.95
C VAL A 121 -16.39 -7.15 3.26
N ILE A 122 -17.28 -7.91 3.88
CA ILE A 122 -17.16 -9.36 4.06
C ILE A 122 -18.23 -10.02 3.19
N VAL A 123 -17.83 -10.92 2.28
CA VAL A 123 -18.76 -11.66 1.42
C VAL A 123 -19.52 -12.71 2.25
N THR A 124 -20.84 -12.75 2.10
CA THR A 124 -21.73 -13.73 2.77
C THR A 124 -22.39 -14.64 1.72
N ASP A 125 -23.02 -15.72 2.17
CA ASP A 125 -23.73 -16.67 1.28
C ASP A 125 -24.86 -16.01 0.46
N ASP A 126 -25.39 -14.89 0.94
CA ASP A 126 -26.54 -14.16 0.39
C ASP A 126 -26.25 -12.68 0.05
N GLY A 127 -24.99 -12.23 0.15
CA GLY A 127 -24.62 -10.83 -0.10
C GLY A 127 -23.28 -10.42 0.49
N CYS A 128 -23.27 -9.31 1.24
CA CYS A 128 -22.09 -8.84 1.95
C CYS A 128 -22.44 -8.01 3.19
N GLU A 129 -21.53 -8.00 4.17
CA GLU A 129 -21.54 -7.11 5.31
C GLU A 129 -20.55 -5.97 5.10
N ILE A 130 -20.98 -4.72 5.31
CA ILE A 130 -20.09 -3.54 5.25
C ILE A 130 -19.55 -3.25 6.66
N THR A 131 -18.23 -3.34 6.82
CA THR A 131 -17.55 -3.22 8.12
C THR A 131 -17.15 -1.78 8.47
N THR A 132 -17.04 -0.91 7.47
CA THR A 132 -16.71 0.51 7.64
C THR A 132 -17.95 1.37 7.32
N LYS A 133 -18.20 2.43 8.08
CA LYS A 133 -19.34 3.36 7.88
C LYS A 133 -18.85 4.79 7.79
#